data_AF-A0A2T2PAZ0-F1
#
_entry.id   AF-A0A2T2PAZ0-F1
#
_cell.length_a   1.000
_cell.length_b   1.000
_cell.length_c   1.000
_cell.angle_alpha   90.00
_cell.angle_beta   90.00
_cell.angle_gamma   90.00
#
_symmetry.space_group_name_H-M   'P 1'
#
loop_
_entity.id
_entity.type
_entity.pdbx_description
1 polymer ?
#
loop_
_entity_poly.entity_id
_entity_poly.type
_entity_poly.pdbx_seq_one_letter_code
_entity_poly.pdbx_strand_id
1 'polypeptide(L)' 'ITKNCGSALRQCRLPHDRILWVDAICINQTNLEEQEQQVALMQDICKLAARVLVYL' A
#
# COMPACT_ATOMS: atom_id res chain seq x y z
N ILE A 1 -8.46 2.63 -11.33
CA ILE A 1 -7.75 3.20 -10.15
C ILE A 1 -8.74 4.10 -9.41
N THR A 2 -9.21 3.65 -8.25
CA THR A 2 -10.26 4.27 -7.43
C THR A 2 -9.80 5.67 -6.96
N LYS A 3 -10.70 6.67 -6.99
CA LYS A 3 -10.38 8.09 -6.66
C LYS A 3 -9.65 8.30 -5.32
N ASN A 4 -9.81 7.37 -4.38
CA ASN A 4 -9.20 7.42 -3.05
C ASN A 4 -7.68 7.23 -3.10
N CYS A 5 -7.17 6.31 -3.91
CA CYS A 5 -5.73 6.04 -4.00
C CYS A 5 -4.95 7.24 -4.57
N GLY A 6 -5.49 7.88 -5.61
CA GLY A 6 -4.88 9.10 -6.17
C GLY A 6 -4.85 10.28 -5.19
N SER A 7 -5.86 10.39 -4.33
CA SER A 7 -5.93 11.43 -3.28
C SER A 7 -4.95 11.14 -2.15
N ALA A 8 -4.89 9.88 -1.70
CA ALA A 8 -3.93 9.42 -0.71
C ALA A 8 -2.48 9.65 -1.16
N LEU A 9 -2.15 9.30 -2.41
CA LEU A 9 -0.83 9.53 -2.99
C LEU A 9 -0.46 11.01 -3.06
N ARG A 10 -1.41 11.89 -3.42
CA ARG A 10 -1.20 13.34 -3.40
C ARG A 10 -0.94 13.87 -2.00
N GLN A 11 -1.63 13.34 -1.00
CA GLN A 11 -1.45 13.74 0.40
C GLN A 11 -0.14 13.19 0.99
N CYS A 12 0.32 12.04 0.50
CA CYS A 12 1.60 11.43 0.87
C CYS A 12 2.80 12.02 0.12
N ARG A 13 2.57 12.91 -0.86
CA ARG A 13 3.59 13.53 -1.68
C ARG A 13 4.39 14.52 -0.83
N LEU A 14 5.64 14.14 -0.54
CA LEU A 14 6.62 14.99 0.12
C LEU A 14 7.56 15.59 -0.92
N PRO A 15 8.28 16.69 -0.62
CA PRO A 15 9.24 17.31 -1.54
C PRO A 15 10.47 16.42 -1.86
N HIS A 16 10.60 15.25 -1.24
CA HIS A 16 11.68 14.30 -1.46
C HIS A 16 11.13 12.99 -2.01
N ASP A 17 11.94 12.30 -2.81
CA ASP A 17 11.64 10.97 -3.30
C ASP A 17 11.54 9.97 -2.14
N ARG A 18 10.49 9.15 -2.15
CA ARG A 18 10.26 8.11 -1.15
C ARG A 18 9.64 6.89 -1.79
N ILE A 19 9.96 5.72 -1.26
CA ILE A 19 9.33 4.46 -1.63
C ILE A 19 8.00 4.36 -0.87
N LEU A 20 6.93 4.09 -1.60
CA LEU A 20 5.59 3.88 -1.05
C LEU A 20 5.11 2.50 -1.46
N TRP A 21 4.66 1.72 -0.48
CA TRP A 21 3.93 0.49 -0.73
C TRP A 21 2.43 0.80 -0.71
N VAL A 22 1.70 0.35 -1.74
CA VAL A 22 0.27 0.60 -1.89
C VAL A 22 -0.39 -0.75 -2.19
N ASP A 23 -1.15 -1.26 -1.23
CA ASP A 23 -1.84 -2.57 -1.31
C ASP A 23 -2.73 -2.66 -2.55
N ALA A 24 -3.48 -1.60 -2.86
CA ALA A 24 -4.38 -1.54 -4.01
C ALA A 24 -3.68 -1.60 -5.37
N ILE A 25 -2.35 -1.43 -5.42
CA ILE A 25 -1.54 -1.55 -6.63
C ILE A 25 -0.71 -2.84 -6.60
N CYS A 26 -0.18 -3.20 -5.45
CA CYS A 26 0.73 -4.34 -5.31
C CYS A 26 0.03 -5.69 -5.14
N ILE A 27 -1.21 -5.72 -4.66
CA ILE A 27 -1.95 -6.97 -4.41
C ILE A 27 -2.96 -7.17 -5.54
N ASN A 28 -2.85 -8.30 -6.24
CA ASN A 28 -3.86 -8.69 -7.19
C ASN A 28 -5.13 -9.18 -6.46
N GLN A 29 -6.13 -8.32 -6.37
CA GLN A 29 -7.39 -8.63 -5.68
C GLN A 29 -8.22 -9.75 -6.34
N THR A 30 -7.86 -10.21 -7.54
CA THR A 30 -8.57 -11.29 -8.25
C THR A 30 -8.03 -12.68 -7.94
N ASN A 31 -6.87 -12.79 -7.28
CA ASN A 31 -6.27 -14.07 -6.91
C ASN A 31 -6.24 -14.19 -5.38
N LEU A 32 -7.16 -14.99 -4.82
CA LEU A 32 -7.31 -15.19 -3.37
C LEU A 32 -6.06 -15.84 -2.75
N GLU A 33 -5.40 -16.76 -3.44
CA GLU A 33 -4.21 -17.44 -2.93
C GLU A 33 -3.01 -16.49 -2.85
N GLU A 34 -2.83 -15.65 -3.88
CA GLU A 34 -1.84 -14.57 -3.87
C GLU A 34 -2.19 -13.51 -2.82
N GLN A 35 -3.47 -13.18 -2.66
CA GLN A 35 -3.93 -12.22 -1.66
C GLN A 35 -3.57 -12.67 -0.25
N GLU A 36 -3.78 -13.94 0.11
CA GLU A 36 -3.40 -14.45 1.43
C GLU A 36 -1.89 -14.37 1.66
N GLN A 37 -1.08 -14.72 0.66
CA GLN A 37 0.38 -14.59 0.74
C GLN A 37 0.84 -13.13 0.86
N GLN A 38 0.25 -12.23 0.06
CA GLN A 38 0.55 -10.80 0.09
C GLN A 38 0.10 -10.13 1.38
N VAL A 39 -1.01 -10.56 1.99
CA VAL A 39 -1.48 -10.08 3.30
C VAL A 39 -0.53 -10.54 4.42
N ALA A 40 0.01 -11.76 4.34
CA ALA A 40 1.05 -12.21 5.27
C ALA A 40 2.32 -11.34 5.14
N LEU A 41 2.76 -11.06 3.90
CA LEU A 41 3.87 -10.15 3.62
C LEU A 41 3.60 -8.72 4.07
N MET A 42 2.35 -8.25 3.98
CA MET A 42 1.95 -6.92 4.42
C MET A 42 2.24 -6.71 5.91
N GLN A 43 2.05 -7.74 6.77
CA GLN A 43 2.43 -7.62 8.17
C GLN A 43 3.91 -7.34 8.35
N ASP A 44 4.77 -8.01 7.60
CA ASP A 44 6.22 -7.83 7.70
C ASP A 44 6.66 -6.49 7.10
N ILE A 45 6.06 -6.06 5.99
CA ILE A 45 6.29 -4.74 5.41
C ILE A 45 5.84 -3.64 6.37
N CYS A 46 4.67 -3.77 6.99
CA CYS A 46 4.17 -2.82 7.99
C CYS A 46 5.05 -2.78 9.25
N LYS A 47 5.61 -3.92 9.69
CA LYS A 47 6.56 -3.98 10.81
C LYS A 47 7.89 -3.28 10.48
N LEU A 48 8.36 -3.40 9.24
CA LEU A 48 9.59 -2.78 8.77
C LEU A 48 9.40 -1.31 8.34
N ALA A 49 8.16 -0.88 8.10
CA ALA A 49 7.86 0.47 7.65
C ALA A 49 8.07 1.48 8.78
N ALA A 50 8.80 2.56 8.47
CA ALA A 50 8.96 3.68 9.40
C ALA A 50 7.63 4.38 9.74
N ARG A 51 6.63 4.29 8.84
CA ARG A 51 5.31 4.88 9.03
C ARG A 51 4.27 4.16 8.16
N VAL A 52 3.21 3.70 8.80
CA VAL A 52 2.03 3.13 8.11
C VAL A 52 0.96 4.21 7.99
N LEU A 53 0.37 4.36 6.81
CA LEU A 53 -0.71 5.32 6.53
C LEU A 53 -1.92 4.54 6.05
N VAL A 54 -3.05 4.69 6.74
CA VAL A 54 -4.33 4.07 6.38
C VAL A 54 -5.23 5.15 5.80
N TYR A 55 -5.79 4.89 4.62
CA TYR A 55 -6.68 5.80 3.91
C TYR A 55 -7.97 5.04 3.55
N LEU A 56 -9.13 5.59 3.94
CA LEU A 56 -10.47 5.04 3.69
C LEU A 56 -11.10 5.69 2.45
#